data_AF-A0A6P5J540-F1
#
_entry.id   AF-A0A6P5J540-F1
#
_cell.length_a   1.000
_cell.length_b   1.000
_cell.length_c   1.000
_cell.angle_alpha   90.00
_cell.angle_beta   90.00
_cell.angle_gamma   90.00
#
_symmetry.space_group_name_H-M   'P 1'
#
loop_
_entity.id
_entity.type
_entity.pdbx_description
1 polymer ?
#
loop_
_entity_poly.entity_id
_entity_poly.type
_entity_poly.pdbx_seq_one_letter_code
_entity_poly.pdbx_strand_id
1 'polypeptide(L)'
;MPALLGLQGDGLQDAEPPPPPFLPAVLSPQLPSAGRGSNYHGNGGSPEIRNVELLQKLLEDTEEPSHSKAMQLIMEEDVIGRNFLYTACMAGQSEVIRLLAKYGVNLNEKTARGYTLLHCAAAWGRVETLKALVDLEVDTEALNFRNETAQDVALRYSQTECVDYLELAAAHLALKKSIAKIQAMITDPEKALGKMHKEDKNLLINACRAKIEWLELHPETTVEELFEQKQQLEDLVNPILVKMATPRPVKSAK
;
A
#
# COMPACT_ATOMS: atom_id res chain seq x y z
N MET A 1 -4.74 -35.09 -47.71
CA MET A 1 -4.74 -35.88 -46.47
C MET A 1 -4.00 -35.08 -45.40
N PRO A 2 -4.68 -34.54 -44.38
CA PRO A 2 -4.04 -33.87 -43.25
C PRO A 2 -3.72 -34.89 -42.15
N ALA A 3 -2.52 -34.80 -41.57
CA ALA A 3 -2.11 -35.61 -40.44
C ALA A 3 -2.36 -34.86 -39.13
N LEU A 4 -3.18 -35.49 -38.30
CA LEU A 4 -3.47 -35.23 -36.88
C LEU A 4 -2.25 -35.59 -36.01
N LEU A 5 -1.68 -34.62 -35.30
CA LEU A 5 -1.03 -34.73 -33.98
C LEU A 5 -1.13 -33.32 -33.38
N GLY A 6 -1.87 -33.03 -32.30
CA GLY A 6 -1.96 -33.76 -31.05
C GLY A 6 -1.00 -33.14 -30.04
N LEU A 7 -1.23 -31.87 -29.64
CA LEU A 7 -0.63 -31.28 -28.44
C LEU A 7 -1.72 -30.58 -27.64
N GLN A 8 -2.22 -31.35 -26.68
CA GLN A 8 -2.96 -30.92 -25.51
C GLN A 8 -1.95 -30.76 -24.37
N GLY A 9 -2.00 -29.63 -23.66
CA GLY A 9 -1.18 -29.33 -22.49
C GLY A 9 -0.88 -27.83 -22.45
N ASP A 10 -1.28 -27.03 -21.46
CA ASP A 10 -1.90 -27.30 -20.17
C ASP A 10 -2.90 -26.19 -19.87
N GLY A 11 -4.11 -26.59 -19.51
CA GLY A 11 -5.08 -25.70 -18.91
C GLY A 11 -4.83 -25.60 -17.40
N LEU A 12 -5.21 -24.46 -16.83
CA LEU A 12 -5.55 -24.28 -15.42
C LEU A 12 -4.40 -24.50 -14.42
N GLN A 13 -3.58 -23.46 -14.23
CA GLN A 13 -3.02 -23.14 -12.91
C GLN A 13 -3.50 -21.74 -12.47
N ASP A 14 -4.78 -21.49 -12.71
CA ASP A 14 -5.58 -20.43 -12.10
C ASP A 14 -6.20 -20.97 -10.80
N ALA A 15 -5.53 -20.75 -9.67
CA ALA A 15 -6.11 -20.69 -8.32
C ALA A 15 -4.98 -20.21 -7.37
N GLU A 16 -5.19 -19.28 -6.45
CA GLU A 16 -6.31 -19.32 -5.52
C GLU A 16 -6.90 -17.94 -5.21
N PRO A 17 -8.20 -17.92 -4.91
CA PRO A 17 -8.70 -17.61 -3.58
C PRO A 17 -9.18 -18.91 -2.88
N PRO A 18 -9.34 -18.95 -1.55
CA PRO A 18 -8.38 -18.90 -0.45
C PRO A 18 -8.20 -20.27 0.28
N PRO A 19 -7.17 -20.49 1.11
CA PRO A 19 -7.30 -21.47 2.19
C PRO A 19 -8.08 -20.85 3.39
N PRO A 20 -9.10 -21.53 3.95
CA PRO A 20 -9.72 -21.16 5.23
C PRO A 20 -8.71 -21.18 6.38
N PRO A 21 -9.01 -20.54 7.53
CA PRO A 21 -8.03 -20.40 8.62
C PRO A 21 -7.72 -21.77 9.21
N PHE A 22 -6.47 -22.20 9.10
CA PHE A 22 -5.89 -23.12 10.07
C PHE A 22 -5.04 -22.30 11.02
N LEU A 23 -5.61 -22.10 12.21
CA LEU A 23 -4.90 -21.63 13.39
C LEU A 23 -3.77 -22.61 13.73
N PRO A 24 -2.65 -22.14 14.29
CA PRO A 24 -1.65 -23.04 14.87
C PRO A 24 -2.32 -23.96 15.91
N ALA A 25 -2.06 -25.27 15.76
CA ALA A 25 -2.70 -26.37 16.48
C ALA A 25 -2.35 -26.48 17.99
N VAL A 26 -1.98 -25.38 18.64
CA VAL A 26 -1.52 -25.41 20.06
C VAL A 26 -2.67 -25.44 21.07
N LEU A 27 -3.93 -25.21 20.66
CA LEU A 27 -5.06 -25.18 21.59
C LEU A 27 -6.33 -25.81 21.01
N SER A 28 -6.52 -27.13 21.17
CA SER A 28 -7.88 -27.74 21.20
C SER A 28 -7.88 -29.12 21.89
N PRO A 29 -8.74 -29.35 22.91
CA PRO A 29 -9.08 -30.69 23.41
C PRO A 29 -10.16 -31.37 22.55
N GLN A 30 -10.28 -32.70 22.71
CA GLN A 30 -10.89 -33.68 21.80
C GLN A 30 -12.44 -33.65 21.59
N LEU A 31 -12.87 -34.06 20.37
CA LEU A 31 -14.11 -34.81 19.96
C LEU A 31 -15.51 -34.15 20.08
N PRO A 32 -16.59 -34.64 19.39
CA PRO A 32 -16.72 -35.65 18.31
C PRO A 32 -17.51 -35.18 17.05
N SER A 33 -17.55 -36.06 16.06
CA SER A 33 -18.15 -35.99 14.72
C SER A 33 -19.69 -35.91 14.63
N ALA A 34 -20.24 -35.10 13.70
CA ALA A 34 -21.36 -35.44 12.79
C ALA A 34 -21.87 -34.24 11.94
N GLY A 35 -22.25 -34.51 10.68
CA GLY A 35 -23.45 -33.91 10.06
C GLY A 35 -23.26 -32.74 9.09
N ARG A 36 -23.51 -32.98 7.79
CA ARG A 36 -23.66 -31.97 6.73
C ARG A 36 -24.85 -31.04 7.01
N GLY A 37 -24.67 -29.75 6.75
CA GLY A 37 -25.75 -28.78 6.64
C GLY A 37 -25.21 -27.42 6.18
N SER A 38 -25.56 -27.04 4.96
CA SER A 38 -25.22 -25.76 4.34
C SER A 38 -25.71 -24.58 5.20
N ASN A 39 -24.79 -23.73 5.63
CA ASN A 39 -24.94 -22.31 5.86
C ASN A 39 -23.56 -21.76 6.21
N TYR A 40 -22.93 -21.03 5.27
CA TYR A 40 -21.64 -20.38 5.50
C TYR A 40 -21.82 -19.17 6.42
N HIS A 41 -21.99 -19.45 7.71
CA HIS A 41 -21.59 -18.57 8.79
C HIS A 41 -20.27 -19.12 9.32
N GLY A 42 -19.17 -18.80 8.63
CA GLY A 42 -17.82 -19.20 8.99
C GLY A 42 -17.35 -18.47 10.26
N ASN A 43 -17.91 -18.83 11.41
CA ASN A 43 -17.34 -18.56 12.71
C ASN A 43 -16.38 -19.73 13.03
N GLY A 44 -15.12 -19.59 12.61
CA GLY A 44 -14.11 -20.65 12.73
C GLY A 44 -12.70 -20.12 13.00
N GLY A 45 -12.57 -18.94 13.61
CA GLY A 45 -11.33 -18.48 14.24
C GLY A 45 -11.42 -18.72 15.74
N SER A 46 -10.30 -19.01 16.41
CA SER A 46 -10.25 -19.00 17.88
C SER A 46 -10.92 -17.72 18.41
N PRO A 47 -11.80 -17.79 19.42
CA PRO A 47 -12.70 -16.68 19.76
C PRO A 47 -12.01 -15.42 20.30
N GLU A 48 -10.72 -15.50 20.62
CA GLU A 48 -10.08 -14.52 21.52
C GLU A 48 -9.45 -13.31 20.81
N ILE A 49 -9.24 -13.31 19.50
CA ILE A 49 -8.57 -12.18 18.79
C ILE A 49 -9.46 -11.52 17.72
N ARG A 50 -10.78 -11.68 17.83
CA ARG A 50 -11.73 -11.03 16.91
C ARG A 50 -12.33 -9.73 17.47
N ASN A 51 -12.13 -9.44 18.75
CA ASN A 51 -12.69 -8.26 19.39
C ASN A 51 -11.62 -7.18 19.53
N VAL A 52 -11.78 -6.06 18.83
CA VAL A 52 -10.86 -4.90 18.85
C VAL A 52 -10.66 -4.41 20.29
N GLU A 53 -11.72 -4.42 21.11
CA GLU A 53 -11.66 -3.99 22.51
C GLU A 53 -10.84 -4.96 23.38
N LEU A 54 -10.93 -6.27 23.10
CA LEU A 54 -10.15 -7.28 23.80
C LEU A 54 -8.68 -7.22 23.39
N LEU A 55 -8.41 -7.02 22.09
CA LEU A 55 -7.06 -6.81 21.56
C LEU A 55 -6.46 -5.51 22.13
N GLN A 56 -7.22 -4.43 22.17
CA GLN A 56 -6.82 -3.15 22.75
C GLN A 56 -6.48 -3.32 24.23
N LYS A 57 -7.37 -3.96 25.01
CA LYS A 57 -7.12 -4.22 26.43
C LYS A 57 -5.89 -5.10 26.65
N LEU A 58 -5.70 -6.13 25.83
CA LEU A 58 -4.53 -7.00 25.89
C LEU A 58 -3.22 -6.26 25.57
N LEU A 59 -3.27 -5.27 24.68
CA LEU A 59 -2.11 -4.43 24.34
C LEU A 59 -1.87 -3.31 25.36
N GLU A 60 -2.92 -2.81 26.02
CA GLU A 60 -2.87 -1.80 27.08
C GLU A 60 -2.47 -2.36 28.45
N ASP A 61 -2.67 -3.66 28.71
CA ASP A 61 -2.22 -4.33 29.94
C ASP A 61 -0.67 -4.36 29.97
N THR A 62 -0.12 -3.35 30.65
CA THR A 62 1.33 -3.15 30.88
C THR A 62 1.98 -4.19 31.79
N GLU A 63 1.27 -5.26 32.18
CA GLU A 63 1.91 -6.42 32.78
C GLU A 63 2.84 -7.06 31.73
N GLU A 64 4.13 -6.78 31.85
CA GLU A 64 5.19 -7.02 30.88
C GLU A 64 5.24 -8.43 30.22
N PRO A 65 4.79 -9.55 30.81
CA PRO A 65 4.72 -10.81 30.07
C PRO A 65 3.54 -10.91 29.08
N SER A 66 2.47 -10.14 29.26
CA SER A 66 1.26 -10.20 28.43
C SER A 66 1.41 -9.39 27.15
N HIS A 67 1.91 -8.14 27.25
CA HIS A 67 2.13 -7.27 26.10
C HIS A 67 3.19 -7.84 25.14
N SER A 68 4.34 -8.25 25.66
CA SER A 68 5.43 -8.83 24.83
C SER A 68 4.98 -10.11 24.13
N LYS A 69 4.22 -10.96 24.82
CA LYS A 69 3.68 -12.19 24.26
C LYS A 69 2.58 -11.94 23.23
N ALA A 70 1.72 -10.95 23.45
CA ALA A 70 0.71 -10.54 22.48
C ALA A 70 1.36 -10.03 21.19
N MET A 71 2.37 -9.16 21.30
CA MET A 71 3.13 -8.66 20.15
C MET A 71 3.87 -9.79 19.42
N GLN A 72 4.46 -10.74 20.15
CA GLN A 72 5.09 -11.92 19.56
C GLN A 72 4.08 -12.76 18.74
N LEU A 73 2.88 -12.99 19.26
CA LEU A 73 1.84 -13.73 18.55
C LEU A 73 1.32 -12.99 17.32
N ILE A 74 1.22 -11.66 17.39
CA ILE A 74 0.79 -10.82 16.26
C ILE A 74 1.82 -10.88 15.12
N MET A 75 3.11 -10.89 15.46
CA MET A 75 4.23 -10.92 14.52
C MET A 75 4.62 -12.34 14.07
N GLU A 76 4.05 -13.38 14.67
CA GLU A 76 4.35 -14.76 14.28
C GLU A 76 3.85 -15.01 12.85
N GLU A 77 4.79 -15.44 11.99
CA GLU A 77 4.53 -15.75 10.60
C GLU A 77 4.34 -17.25 10.39
N ASP A 78 3.41 -17.62 9.51
CA ASP A 78 3.29 -19.00 9.04
C ASP A 78 4.38 -19.36 8.01
N VAL A 79 4.35 -20.61 7.52
CA VAL A 79 5.32 -21.13 6.54
C VAL A 79 5.39 -20.37 5.21
N ILE A 80 4.42 -19.50 4.92
CA ILE A 80 4.41 -18.64 3.74
C ILE A 80 4.57 -17.15 4.08
N GLY A 81 4.89 -16.81 5.33
CA GLY A 81 5.15 -15.44 5.76
C GLY A 81 3.88 -14.63 6.05
N ARG A 82 2.75 -15.27 6.38
CA ARG A 82 1.52 -14.58 6.79
C ARG A 82 1.45 -14.50 8.29
N ASN A 83 1.22 -13.30 8.80
CA ASN A 83 1.03 -13.02 10.23
C ASN A 83 -0.43 -12.62 10.54
N PHE A 84 -0.68 -12.21 11.79
CA PHE A 84 -2.01 -11.79 12.22
C PHE A 84 -2.57 -10.61 11.38
N LEU A 85 -1.73 -9.62 11.07
CA LEU A 85 -2.11 -8.47 10.25
C LEU A 85 -2.57 -8.89 8.85
N TYR A 86 -1.91 -9.88 8.25
CA TYR A 86 -2.32 -10.42 6.97
C TYR A 86 -3.76 -10.96 7.03
N THR A 87 -4.09 -11.72 8.08
CA THR A 87 -5.43 -12.26 8.29
C THR A 87 -6.47 -11.16 8.56
N ALA A 88 -6.11 -10.14 9.34
CA ALA A 88 -6.94 -8.97 9.57
C ALA A 88 -7.25 -8.22 8.25
N CYS A 89 -6.27 -8.12 7.34
CA CYS A 89 -6.48 -7.56 6.00
C CYS A 89 -7.40 -8.42 5.13
N MET A 90 -7.30 -9.75 5.17
CA MET A 90 -8.24 -10.63 4.47
C MET A 90 -9.68 -10.46 4.99
N ALA A 91 -9.81 -10.28 6.30
CA ALA A 91 -11.09 -10.12 6.99
C ALA A 91 -11.69 -8.71 6.88
N GLY A 92 -10.94 -7.73 6.36
CA GLY A 92 -11.40 -6.34 6.24
C GLY A 92 -11.43 -5.57 7.57
N GLN A 93 -10.61 -5.96 8.54
CA GLN A 93 -10.61 -5.38 9.89
C GLN A 93 -9.73 -4.12 9.96
N SER A 94 -10.15 -3.03 9.29
CA SER A 94 -9.41 -1.76 9.24
C SER A 94 -9.06 -1.21 10.63
N GLU A 95 -9.97 -1.30 11.60
CA GLU A 95 -9.74 -0.80 12.97
C GLU A 95 -8.65 -1.58 13.71
N VAL A 96 -8.54 -2.90 13.45
CA VAL A 96 -7.45 -3.72 13.99
C VAL A 96 -6.11 -3.28 13.42
N ILE A 97 -6.06 -3.01 12.11
CA ILE A 97 -4.85 -2.50 11.45
C ILE A 97 -4.44 -1.14 12.04
N ARG A 98 -5.39 -0.20 12.16
CA ARG A 98 -5.15 1.13 12.74
C ARG A 98 -4.70 1.05 14.20
N LEU A 99 -5.27 0.15 14.98
CA LEU A 99 -4.86 -0.07 16.37
C LEU A 99 -3.42 -0.59 16.43
N LEU A 100 -3.10 -1.65 15.68
CA LEU A 100 -1.77 -2.27 15.70
C LEU A 100 -0.68 -1.34 15.15
N ALA A 101 -1.02 -0.45 14.20
CA ALA A 101 -0.09 0.57 13.73
C ALA A 101 0.38 1.51 14.85
N LYS A 102 -0.47 1.81 15.85
CA LYS A 102 -0.10 2.64 17.02
C LYS A 102 0.96 1.97 17.91
N TYR A 103 1.10 0.65 17.81
CA TYR A 103 2.09 -0.15 18.55
C TYR A 103 3.38 -0.39 17.74
N GLY A 104 3.57 0.33 16.62
CA GLY A 104 4.84 0.31 15.87
C GLY A 104 5.08 -0.97 15.07
N VAL A 105 4.03 -1.74 14.76
CA VAL A 105 4.17 -2.91 13.89
C VAL A 105 4.53 -2.46 12.47
N ASN A 106 5.43 -3.21 11.82
CA ASN A 106 5.80 -2.94 10.43
C ASN A 106 4.71 -3.41 9.46
N LEU A 107 4.04 -2.47 8.79
CA LEU A 107 2.97 -2.77 7.84
C LEU A 107 3.46 -3.05 6.41
N ASN A 108 4.77 -2.86 6.16
CA ASN A 108 5.41 -3.08 4.85
C ASN A 108 6.05 -4.47 4.73
N GLU A 109 5.82 -5.34 5.71
CA GLU A 109 6.28 -6.73 5.63
C GLU A 109 5.70 -7.45 4.42
N LYS A 110 6.52 -8.35 3.87
CA LYS A 110 6.20 -9.11 2.68
C LYS A 110 6.19 -10.59 3.03
N THR A 111 5.18 -11.28 2.53
CA THR A 111 5.16 -12.75 2.56
C THR A 111 6.35 -13.34 1.78
N ALA A 112 6.54 -14.66 1.87
CA ALA A 112 7.58 -15.36 1.09
C ALA A 112 7.44 -15.17 -0.45
N ARG A 113 6.24 -14.79 -0.92
CA ARG A 113 5.95 -14.48 -2.32
C ARG A 113 5.90 -12.97 -2.61
N GLY A 114 6.38 -12.14 -1.71
CA GLY A 114 6.45 -10.69 -1.90
C GLY A 114 5.13 -9.94 -1.74
N TYR A 115 4.05 -10.59 -1.27
CA TYR A 115 2.77 -9.89 -1.06
C TYR A 115 2.85 -9.03 0.20
N THR A 116 2.48 -7.76 0.08
CA THR A 116 2.24 -6.85 1.21
C THR A 116 0.79 -6.95 1.70
N LEU A 117 0.50 -6.33 2.85
CA LEU A 117 -0.87 -6.15 3.36
C LEU A 117 -1.80 -5.47 2.34
N LEU A 118 -1.27 -4.51 1.57
CA LEU A 118 -2.02 -3.81 0.54
C LEU A 118 -2.45 -4.73 -0.60
N HIS A 119 -1.57 -5.63 -1.06
CA HIS A 119 -1.94 -6.64 -2.05
C HIS A 119 -3.02 -7.59 -1.52
N CYS A 120 -2.94 -7.96 -0.24
CA CYS A 120 -3.94 -8.80 0.39
C CYS A 120 -5.30 -8.10 0.42
N ALA A 121 -5.38 -6.89 0.96
CA ALA A 121 -6.63 -6.12 0.98
C ALA A 121 -7.21 -5.92 -0.43
N ALA A 122 -6.35 -5.67 -1.43
CA ALA A 122 -6.72 -5.56 -2.83
C ALA A 122 -7.29 -6.85 -3.42
N ALA A 123 -6.67 -8.01 -3.19
CA ALA A 123 -7.17 -9.30 -3.69
C ALA A 123 -8.57 -9.64 -3.15
N TRP A 124 -8.85 -9.22 -1.92
CA TRP A 124 -10.07 -9.53 -1.17
C TRP A 124 -11.16 -8.46 -1.23
N GLY A 125 -10.95 -7.39 -2.01
CA GLY A 125 -11.94 -6.32 -2.16
C GLY A 125 -12.15 -5.49 -0.90
N ARG A 126 -11.15 -5.39 0.00
CA ARG A 126 -11.28 -4.71 1.29
C ARG A 126 -10.93 -3.23 1.19
N VAL A 127 -11.78 -2.47 0.52
CA VAL A 127 -11.57 -1.03 0.24
C VAL A 127 -11.28 -0.21 1.50
N GLU A 128 -12.06 -0.38 2.58
CA GLU A 128 -11.82 0.38 3.82
C GLU A 128 -10.50 0.00 4.51
N THR A 129 -10.03 -1.24 4.31
CA THR A 129 -8.70 -1.64 4.78
C THR A 129 -7.59 -1.09 3.88
N LEU A 130 -7.80 -1.00 2.56
CA LEU A 130 -6.87 -0.29 1.67
C LEU A 130 -6.73 1.18 2.07
N LYS A 131 -7.86 1.86 2.31
CA LYS A 131 -7.87 3.25 2.80
C LYS A 131 -7.05 3.39 4.08
N ALA A 132 -7.33 2.54 5.06
CA ALA A 132 -6.57 2.55 6.31
C ALA A 132 -5.07 2.32 6.12
N LEU A 133 -4.67 1.40 5.25
CA LEU A 133 -3.26 1.14 4.97
C LEU A 133 -2.59 2.32 4.26
N VAL A 134 -3.24 2.92 3.26
CA VAL A 134 -2.72 4.10 2.55
C VAL A 134 -2.60 5.31 3.47
N ASP A 135 -3.57 5.53 4.36
CA ASP A 135 -3.51 6.58 5.40
C ASP A 135 -2.32 6.39 6.35
N LEU A 136 -1.89 5.13 6.55
CA LEU A 136 -0.73 4.75 7.36
C LEU A 136 0.59 4.79 6.58
N GLU A 137 0.58 5.39 5.39
CA GLU A 137 1.75 5.63 4.54
C GLU A 137 2.55 4.36 4.20
N VAL A 138 1.86 3.23 4.02
CA VAL A 138 2.50 2.00 3.50
C VAL A 138 2.97 2.19 2.06
N ASP A 139 3.94 1.38 1.64
CA ASP A 139 4.43 1.35 0.26
C ASP A 139 3.36 0.80 -0.69
N THR A 140 2.73 1.71 -1.45
CA THR A 140 1.69 1.38 -2.44
C THR A 140 2.24 0.89 -3.77
N GLU A 141 3.54 1.08 -4.03
CA GLU A 141 4.21 0.67 -5.27
C GLU A 141 4.99 -0.63 -5.11
N ALA A 142 4.93 -1.25 -3.92
CA ALA A 142 5.56 -2.53 -3.66
C ALA A 142 5.13 -3.58 -4.68
N LEU A 143 6.10 -4.32 -5.20
CA LEU A 143 5.86 -5.43 -6.13
C LEU A 143 5.94 -6.79 -5.43
N ASN A 144 5.05 -7.70 -5.83
CA ASN A 144 5.07 -9.10 -5.44
C ASN A 144 5.95 -9.97 -6.39
N PHE A 145 5.99 -11.29 -6.19
CA PHE A 145 6.78 -12.21 -7.03
C PHE A 145 6.39 -12.25 -8.52
N ARG A 146 5.19 -11.78 -8.87
CA ARG A 146 4.70 -11.67 -10.24
C ARG A 146 4.99 -10.29 -10.85
N ASN A 147 5.71 -9.43 -10.13
CA ASN A 147 5.93 -8.04 -10.51
C ASN A 147 4.60 -7.25 -10.63
N GLU A 148 3.59 -7.64 -9.83
CA GLU A 148 2.30 -6.97 -9.70
C GLU A 148 2.34 -6.01 -8.51
N THR A 149 1.73 -4.84 -8.65
CA THR A 149 1.33 -3.95 -7.56
C THR A 149 0.02 -4.40 -6.92
N ALA A 150 -0.41 -3.75 -5.83
CA ALA A 150 -1.73 -3.98 -5.26
C ALA A 150 -2.87 -3.67 -6.26
N GLN A 151 -2.71 -2.67 -7.15
CA GLN A 151 -3.70 -2.33 -8.16
C GLN A 151 -3.82 -3.44 -9.22
N ASP A 152 -2.69 -3.99 -9.67
CA ASP A 152 -2.67 -5.12 -10.61
C ASP A 152 -3.38 -6.35 -10.03
N VAL A 153 -3.18 -6.60 -8.73
CA VAL A 153 -3.89 -7.66 -8.01
C VAL A 153 -5.40 -7.38 -7.95
N ALA A 154 -5.81 -6.15 -7.61
CA ALA A 154 -7.23 -5.77 -7.61
C ALA A 154 -7.87 -5.98 -9.01
N LEU A 155 -7.19 -5.58 -10.08
CA LEU A 155 -7.62 -5.81 -11.47
C LEU A 155 -7.79 -7.31 -11.77
N ARG A 156 -6.78 -8.12 -11.41
CA ARG A 156 -6.80 -9.56 -11.65
C ARG A 156 -7.94 -10.28 -10.94
N TYR A 157 -8.36 -9.80 -9.77
CA TYR A 157 -9.51 -10.33 -9.03
C TYR A 157 -10.81 -9.53 -9.26
N SER A 158 -10.82 -8.60 -10.23
CA SER A 158 -12.00 -7.79 -10.60
C SER A 158 -12.60 -6.98 -9.43
N GLN A 159 -11.75 -6.46 -8.54
CA GLN A 159 -12.13 -5.65 -7.39
C GLN A 159 -12.19 -4.18 -7.76
N THR A 160 -13.24 -3.77 -8.48
CA THR A 160 -13.35 -2.44 -9.12
C THR A 160 -13.18 -1.27 -8.15
N GLU A 161 -13.86 -1.29 -7.00
CA GLU A 161 -13.75 -0.21 -6.01
C GLU A 161 -12.31 -0.09 -5.45
N CYS A 162 -11.59 -1.20 -5.34
CA CYS A 162 -10.19 -1.19 -4.95
C CYS A 162 -9.29 -0.59 -6.04
N VAL A 163 -9.59 -0.87 -7.31
CA VAL A 163 -8.86 -0.29 -8.46
C VAL A 163 -9.03 1.22 -8.48
N ASP A 164 -10.27 1.70 -8.41
CA ASP A 164 -10.59 3.13 -8.44
C ASP A 164 -9.87 3.87 -7.29
N TYR A 165 -9.92 3.31 -6.08
CA TYR A 165 -9.23 3.89 -4.92
C TYR A 165 -7.70 3.87 -5.07
N LEU A 166 -7.12 2.76 -5.54
CA LEU A 166 -5.65 2.66 -5.70
C LEU A 166 -5.14 3.56 -6.81
N GLU A 167 -5.92 3.77 -7.87
CA GLU A 167 -5.60 4.74 -8.93
C GLU A 167 -5.57 6.18 -8.38
N LEU A 168 -6.57 6.56 -7.60
CA LEU A 168 -6.62 7.84 -6.90
C LEU A 168 -5.42 8.01 -5.95
N ALA A 169 -5.14 7.00 -5.14
CA ALA A 169 -4.00 7.01 -4.21
C ALA A 169 -2.66 7.13 -4.94
N ALA A 170 -2.48 6.45 -6.08
CA ALA A 170 -1.29 6.55 -6.91
C ALA A 170 -1.12 7.96 -7.51
N ALA A 171 -2.21 8.58 -7.96
CA ALA A 171 -2.19 9.97 -8.45
C ALA A 171 -1.83 10.97 -7.33
N HIS A 172 -2.37 10.81 -6.12
CA HIS A 172 -1.95 11.57 -4.93
C HIS A 172 -0.45 11.42 -4.66
N LEU A 173 0.05 10.19 -4.64
CA LEU A 173 1.46 9.92 -4.39
C LEU A 173 2.36 10.54 -5.47
N ALA A 174 1.97 10.45 -6.74
CA ALA A 174 2.72 11.02 -7.84
C ALA A 174 2.87 12.55 -7.72
N LEU A 175 1.79 13.26 -7.37
CA LEU A 175 1.84 14.72 -7.14
C LEU A 175 2.72 15.05 -5.93
N LYS A 176 2.56 14.34 -4.80
CA LYS A 176 3.40 14.51 -3.60
C LYS A 176 4.89 14.29 -3.92
N LYS A 177 5.23 13.26 -4.70
CA LYS A 177 6.60 12.99 -5.16
C LYS A 177 7.17 14.11 -6.03
N SER A 178 6.37 14.63 -6.97
CA SER A 178 6.80 15.78 -7.79
C SER A 178 7.08 17.01 -6.93
N ILE A 179 6.23 17.32 -5.95
CA ILE A 179 6.44 18.42 -4.99
C ILE A 179 7.73 18.18 -4.19
N ALA A 180 7.91 16.99 -3.61
CA ALA A 180 9.09 16.65 -2.81
C ALA A 180 10.39 16.73 -3.63
N LYS A 181 10.38 16.30 -4.89
CA LYS A 181 11.51 16.41 -5.81
C LYS A 181 11.92 17.87 -6.05
N ILE A 182 10.95 18.76 -6.22
CA ILE A 182 11.21 20.19 -6.42
C ILE A 182 11.72 20.83 -5.12
N GLN A 183 11.14 20.48 -3.97
CA GLN A 183 11.63 20.94 -2.67
C GLN A 183 13.09 20.52 -2.42
N ALA A 184 13.44 19.27 -2.70
CA ALA A 184 14.80 18.76 -2.58
C ALA A 184 15.79 19.54 -3.48
N MET A 185 15.38 19.84 -4.71
CA MET A 185 16.14 20.66 -5.66
C MET A 185 16.35 22.10 -5.17
N ILE A 186 15.38 22.68 -4.47
CA ILE A 186 15.47 24.02 -3.88
C ILE A 186 16.47 24.05 -2.71
N THR A 187 16.52 22.98 -1.91
CA THR A 187 17.40 22.87 -0.73
C THR A 187 18.85 22.52 -1.09
N ASP A 188 19.09 21.74 -2.15
CA ASP A 188 20.42 21.36 -2.62
C ASP A 188 20.60 21.73 -4.12
N PRO A 189 20.78 23.03 -4.43
CA PRO A 189 20.93 23.49 -5.81
C PRO A 189 22.28 23.10 -6.44
N GLU A 190 23.29 22.73 -5.64
CA GLU A 190 24.64 22.41 -6.17
C GLU A 190 24.69 21.00 -6.79
N LYS A 191 23.87 20.05 -6.31
CA LYS A 191 23.68 18.76 -6.98
C LYS A 191 22.75 18.80 -8.20
N ALA A 192 21.90 19.83 -8.34
CA ALA A 192 20.76 19.82 -9.26
C ALA A 192 20.95 20.53 -10.61
N LEU A 193 22.20 20.74 -11.06
CA LEU A 193 22.59 21.60 -12.19
C LEU A 193 22.56 23.11 -11.88
N GLY A 194 23.69 23.65 -11.42
CA GLY A 194 23.96 25.09 -11.48
C GLY A 194 23.16 25.97 -10.51
N LYS A 195 23.57 27.25 -10.39
CA LYS A 195 22.94 28.20 -9.47
C LYS A 195 21.57 28.65 -9.99
N MET A 196 20.51 28.19 -9.33
CA MET A 196 19.13 28.63 -9.52
C MET A 196 18.96 30.12 -9.17
N HIS A 197 18.23 30.87 -9.99
CA HIS A 197 17.93 32.28 -9.72
C HIS A 197 16.98 32.43 -8.52
N LYS A 198 17.13 33.52 -7.75
CA LYS A 198 16.31 33.80 -6.57
C LYS A 198 14.81 33.90 -6.92
N GLU A 199 14.49 34.49 -8.06
CA GLU A 199 13.11 34.64 -8.55
C GLU A 199 12.50 33.28 -8.91
N ASP A 200 13.19 32.47 -9.70
CA ASP A 200 12.77 31.10 -10.05
C ASP A 200 12.60 30.22 -8.79
N LYS A 201 13.52 30.35 -7.82
CA LYS A 201 13.42 29.65 -6.53
C LYS A 201 12.16 30.05 -5.76
N ASN A 202 11.86 31.34 -5.67
CA ASN A 202 10.66 31.83 -4.99
C ASN A 202 9.37 31.38 -5.71
N LEU A 203 9.38 31.35 -7.04
CA LEU A 203 8.26 30.86 -7.84
C LEU A 203 7.99 29.37 -7.54
N LEU A 204 9.02 28.53 -7.52
CA LEU A 204 8.89 27.11 -7.22
C LEU A 204 8.43 26.84 -5.78
N ILE A 205 8.94 27.60 -4.80
CA ILE A 205 8.47 27.53 -3.40
C ILE A 205 6.97 27.85 -3.33
N ASN A 206 6.55 28.93 -3.98
CA ASN A 206 5.14 29.34 -4.00
C ASN A 206 4.26 28.31 -4.71
N ALA A 207 4.71 27.76 -5.84
CA ALA A 207 4.00 26.71 -6.57
C ALA A 207 3.85 25.44 -5.72
N CYS A 208 4.93 24.95 -5.09
CA CYS A 208 4.87 23.79 -4.20
C CYS A 208 3.90 24.03 -3.04
N ARG A 209 3.95 25.21 -2.40
CA ARG A 209 3.03 25.56 -1.31
C ARG A 209 1.57 25.54 -1.80
N ALA A 210 1.29 26.14 -2.94
CA ALA A 210 -0.07 26.17 -3.50
C ALA A 210 -0.60 24.76 -3.80
N LYS A 211 0.25 23.84 -4.29
CA LYS A 211 -0.17 22.45 -4.55
C LYS A 211 -0.39 21.64 -3.26
N ILE A 212 0.41 21.89 -2.22
CA ILE A 212 0.18 21.29 -0.88
C ILE A 212 -1.14 21.80 -0.30
N GLU A 213 -1.36 23.10 -0.31
CA GLU A 213 -2.61 23.73 0.16
C GLU A 213 -3.82 23.22 -0.62
N TRP A 214 -3.69 23.05 -1.94
CA TRP A 214 -4.75 22.50 -2.76
C TRP A 214 -5.11 21.05 -2.37
N LEU A 215 -4.10 20.20 -2.09
CA LEU A 215 -4.30 18.82 -1.62
C LEU A 215 -5.03 18.75 -0.27
N GLU A 216 -4.81 19.73 0.61
CA GLU A 216 -5.47 19.80 1.93
C GLU A 216 -6.93 20.26 1.82
N LEU A 217 -7.23 21.15 0.88
CA LEU A 217 -8.57 21.74 0.71
C LEU A 217 -9.53 20.90 -0.14
N HIS A 218 -9.03 19.93 -0.92
CA HIS A 218 -9.82 19.12 -1.85
C HIS A 218 -9.64 17.62 -1.58
N PRO A 219 -10.12 17.09 -0.43
CA PRO A 219 -9.99 15.68 -0.09
C PRO A 219 -10.79 14.74 -1.02
N GLU A 220 -11.83 15.25 -1.69
CA GLU A 220 -12.71 14.51 -2.60
C GLU A 220 -12.35 14.71 -4.08
N THR A 221 -11.07 14.90 -4.39
CA THR A 221 -10.60 15.17 -5.75
C THR A 221 -10.60 13.94 -6.65
N THR A 222 -10.62 14.15 -7.98
CA THR A 222 -10.54 13.07 -8.97
C THR A 222 -9.11 12.85 -9.50
N VAL A 223 -8.88 11.70 -10.12
CA VAL A 223 -7.60 11.34 -10.76
C VAL A 223 -7.20 12.38 -11.81
N GLU A 224 -8.16 12.88 -12.59
CA GLU A 224 -7.93 13.87 -13.64
C GLU A 224 -7.48 15.22 -13.07
N GLU A 225 -8.12 15.69 -12.00
CA GLU A 225 -7.76 16.94 -11.34
C GLU A 225 -6.33 16.87 -10.78
N LEU A 226 -5.96 15.74 -10.17
CA LEU A 226 -4.61 15.51 -9.67
C LEU A 226 -3.55 15.48 -10.78
N PHE A 227 -3.88 14.83 -11.89
CA PHE A 227 -3.03 14.83 -13.07
C PHE A 227 -2.83 16.25 -13.60
N GLU A 228 -3.90 17.05 -13.67
CA GLU A 228 -3.81 18.45 -14.07
C GLU A 228 -2.97 19.27 -13.09
N GLN A 229 -3.16 19.10 -11.78
CA GLN A 229 -2.35 19.79 -10.78
C GLN A 229 -0.86 19.46 -10.91
N LYS A 230 -0.54 18.20 -11.18
CA LYS A 230 0.83 17.72 -11.44
C LYS A 230 1.39 18.30 -12.74
N GLN A 231 0.62 18.29 -13.82
CA GLN A 231 1.04 18.84 -15.12
C GLN A 231 1.33 20.34 -15.00
N GLN A 232 0.45 21.11 -14.36
CA GLN A 232 0.66 22.54 -14.12
C GLN A 232 1.95 22.81 -13.32
N LEU A 233 2.27 21.94 -12.34
CA LEU A 233 3.51 22.05 -11.59
C LEU A 233 4.73 21.75 -12.47
N GLU A 234 4.67 20.72 -13.32
CA GLU A 234 5.74 20.35 -14.25
C GLU A 234 5.98 21.41 -15.32
N ASP A 235 4.91 22.02 -15.85
CA ASP A 235 5.00 23.11 -16.84
C ASP A 235 5.69 24.36 -16.29
N LEU A 236 5.58 24.62 -14.98
CA LEU A 236 6.33 25.69 -14.31
C LEU A 236 7.80 25.32 -14.10
N VAL A 237 8.09 24.05 -13.80
CA VAL A 237 9.43 23.56 -13.46
C VAL A 237 10.29 23.40 -14.71
N ASN A 238 9.74 22.86 -15.79
CA ASN A 238 10.48 22.50 -17.00
C ASN A 238 11.29 23.68 -17.60
N PRO A 239 10.73 24.89 -17.78
CA PRO A 239 11.49 26.03 -18.29
C PRO A 239 12.66 26.43 -17.39
N ILE A 240 12.50 26.30 -16.07
CA ILE A 240 13.53 26.65 -15.08
C ILE A 240 14.68 25.64 -15.16
N LEU A 241 14.38 24.36 -15.29
CA LEU A 241 15.38 23.31 -15.50
C LEU A 241 16.20 23.53 -16.77
N VAL A 242 15.54 23.91 -17.86
CA VAL A 242 16.24 24.24 -19.12
C VAL A 242 17.19 25.42 -18.93
N LYS A 243 16.74 26.50 -18.27
CA LYS A 243 17.62 27.65 -17.95
C LYS A 243 18.82 27.26 -17.10
N MET A 244 18.63 26.38 -16.13
CA MET A 244 19.68 25.85 -15.25
C MET A 244 20.71 24.98 -16.01
N ALA A 245 20.26 24.22 -17.01
CA ALA A 245 21.11 23.33 -17.81
C ALA A 245 21.94 24.06 -18.88
N THR A 246 21.55 25.26 -19.31
CA THR A 246 22.30 26.02 -20.33
C THR A 246 23.58 26.64 -19.74
N PRO A 247 24.78 26.34 -20.27
CA PRO A 247 26.03 26.95 -19.80
C PRO A 247 26.02 28.45 -20.08
N ARG A 248 26.47 29.26 -19.11
CA ARG A 248 26.60 30.71 -19.29
C ARG A 248 27.57 31.01 -20.43
N PRO A 249 27.25 31.93 -21.36
CA PRO A 249 28.26 32.42 -22.29
C PRO A 249 29.37 33.10 -21.50
N VAL A 250 30.59 32.58 -21.62
CA VAL A 250 31.79 33.21 -21.06
C VAL A 250 31.91 34.57 -21.71
N LYS A 251 31.74 35.65 -20.93
CA LYS A 251 32.03 37.00 -21.42
C LYS A 251 33.52 37.03 -21.76
N SER A 252 33.85 37.00 -23.05
CA SER A 252 35.19 37.25 -23.55
C SER A 252 35.56 38.67 -23.12
N ALA A 253 36.45 38.79 -22.13
CA ALA A 253 37.05 40.08 -21.79
C ALA A 253 37.92 40.52 -22.98
N LYS A 254 37.67 41.74 -23.45
CA LYS A 254 38.51 42.43 -24.44
C LYS A 254 39.78 42.94 -23.77
#